data_AF-A0A7Y1ZNP9-F1
#
_entry.id   AF-A0A7Y1ZNP9-F1
#
_cell.length_a   1.000
_cell.length_b   1.000
_cell.length_c   1.000
_cell.angle_alpha   90.00
_cell.angle_beta   90.00
_cell.angle_gamma   90.00
#
_symmetry.space_group_name_H-M   'P 1'
#
loop_
_entity.id
_entity.type
_entity.pdbx_description
1 polymer ?
#
loop_
_entity_poly.entity_id
_entity_poly.type
_entity_poly.pdbx_seq_one_letter_code
_entity_poly.pdbx_strand_id
1 'polypeptide(L)'
;MSKFLSRFVQDDLRREGLHLLGIVLGAVCIAFIQFFAWAILSETIQENPFGLTAILFFASQSILLLLFLYVALVGFSTEMRISITSEGVIVAVPGRSHTYTWGVIGEVSIIDADVYQKH
;
A
#
# COMPACT_ATOMS: atom_id res chain seq x y z
N MET A 1 -6.31 -6.19 -4.86
CA MET A 1 -6.47 -4.79 -5.30
C MET A 1 -5.61 -4.42 -6.52
N SER A 2 -4.49 -5.10 -6.79
CA SER A 2 -3.47 -4.64 -7.76
C SER A 2 -3.91 -4.67 -9.24
N LYS A 3 -4.78 -5.59 -9.69
CA LYS A 3 -5.19 -5.71 -11.11
C LYS A 3 -6.13 -4.59 -11.61
N PHE A 4 -6.85 -3.92 -10.72
CA PHE A 4 -7.84 -2.91 -11.14
C PHE A 4 -7.16 -1.56 -11.41
N LEU A 5 -6.23 -1.16 -10.54
CA LEU A 5 -5.41 0.05 -10.72
C LEU A 5 -4.44 -0.07 -11.91
N SER A 6 -3.92 -1.26 -12.19
CA SER A 6 -3.00 -1.47 -13.33
C SER A 6 -3.65 -1.32 -14.70
N ARG A 7 -4.98 -1.27 -14.79
CA ARG A 7 -5.69 -0.97 -16.05
C ARG A 7 -5.80 0.53 -16.33
N PHE A 8 -5.81 1.36 -15.28
CA PHE A 8 -6.03 2.80 -15.39
C PHE A 8 -4.74 3.62 -15.35
N VAL A 9 -3.69 3.06 -14.75
CA VAL A 9 -2.41 3.75 -14.58
C VAL A 9 -1.30 2.86 -15.11
N GLN A 10 -0.68 3.28 -16.22
CA GLN A 10 0.46 2.59 -16.84
C GLN A 10 1.79 2.89 -16.13
N ASP A 11 1.80 3.86 -15.21
CA ASP A 11 2.97 4.32 -14.47
C ASP A 11 2.98 3.75 -13.04
N ASP A 12 4.01 2.96 -12.73
CA ASP A 12 4.11 2.24 -11.45
C ASP A 12 4.24 3.19 -10.25
N LEU A 13 4.87 4.37 -10.41
CA LEU A 13 4.98 5.40 -9.36
C LEU A 13 3.62 6.02 -9.02
N ARG A 14 2.81 6.32 -10.04
CA ARG A 14 1.45 6.83 -9.83
C ARG A 14 0.54 5.80 -9.18
N ARG A 15 0.76 4.52 -9.48
CA ARG A 15 0.02 3.41 -8.89
C ARG A 15 0.35 3.22 -7.40
N GLU A 16 1.62 3.35 -7.01
CA GLU A 16 2.03 3.36 -5.61
C GLU A 16 1.48 4.58 -4.86
N GLY A 17 1.55 5.77 -5.46
CA GLY A 17 0.96 6.98 -4.87
C GLY A 17 -0.55 6.87 -4.64
N LEU A 18 -1.30 6.30 -5.59
CA LEU A 18 -2.73 6.01 -5.44
C LEU A 18 -3.00 4.93 -4.39
N HIS A 19 -2.11 3.94 -4.28
CA HIS A 19 -2.23 2.91 -3.26
C HIS A 19 -2.03 3.50 -1.85
N LEU A 20 -1.00 4.31 -1.66
CA LEU A 20 -0.75 5.08 -0.44
C LEU A 20 -1.93 5.98 -0.09
N LEU A 21 -2.44 6.74 -1.06
CA LEU A 21 -3.62 7.59 -0.84
C LEU A 21 -4.84 6.74 -0.42
N GLY A 22 -5.04 5.59 -1.05
CA GLY A 22 -6.10 4.65 -0.68
C GLY A 22 -5.95 4.09 0.74
N ILE A 23 -4.72 3.78 1.16
CA ILE A 23 -4.42 3.37 2.54
C ILE A 23 -4.75 4.51 3.50
N VAL A 24 -4.28 5.73 3.24
CA VAL A 24 -4.52 6.87 4.13
C VAL A 24 -6.01 7.16 4.26
N LEU A 25 -6.74 7.23 3.14
CA LEU A 25 -8.19 7.42 3.16
C LEU A 25 -8.92 6.28 3.87
N GLY A 26 -8.50 5.03 3.64
CA GLY A 26 -9.02 3.86 4.35
C GLY A 26 -8.80 3.94 5.87
N ALA A 27 -7.61 4.36 6.29
CA ALA A 27 -7.28 4.54 7.70
C ALA A 27 -8.16 5.62 8.35
N VAL A 28 -8.38 6.74 7.66
CA VAL A 28 -9.27 7.82 8.12
C VAL A 28 -10.71 7.31 8.26
N CYS A 29 -11.23 6.60 7.26
CA CYS A 29 -12.57 6.00 7.32
C CYS A 29 -12.72 5.01 8.48
N ILE A 30 -11.72 4.14 8.68
CA ILE A 30 -11.71 3.21 9.81
C ILE A 30 -11.75 4.00 11.12
N ALA A 31 -10.88 5.00 11.31
CA ALA A 31 -10.85 5.81 12.51
C ALA A 31 -12.20 6.46 12.83
N PHE A 32 -12.90 7.00 11.82
CA PHE A 32 -14.26 7.52 12.00
C PHE A 32 -15.25 6.43 12.45
N ILE A 33 -15.22 5.25 11.82
CA ILE A 33 -16.09 4.13 12.22
C ILE A 33 -15.81 3.73 13.67
N GLN A 34 -14.55 3.63 14.08
CA GLN A 34 -14.19 3.29 15.46
C GLN A 34 -14.69 4.38 16.43
N PHE A 35 -14.51 5.65 16.06
CA PHE A 35 -14.94 6.78 16.87
C PHE A 35 -16.46 6.81 17.06
N PHE A 36 -17.24 6.64 15.99
CA PHE A 36 -18.71 6.58 16.09
C PHE A 36 -19.19 5.36 16.86
N ALA A 37 -18.59 4.19 16.63
CA ALA A 37 -18.94 2.99 17.36
C ALA A 37 -18.65 3.13 18.86
N TRP A 38 -17.51 3.75 19.21
CA TRP A 38 -17.20 4.08 20.60
C TRP A 38 -18.18 5.09 21.19
N ALA A 39 -18.50 6.16 20.48
CA ALA A 39 -19.45 7.18 20.95
C ALA A 39 -20.82 6.59 21.29
N ILE A 40 -21.27 5.59 20.53
CA ILE A 40 -22.57 4.91 20.76
C ILE A 40 -22.49 3.89 21.89
N LEU A 41 -21.40 3.14 22.00
CA LEU A 41 -21.31 1.97 22.89
C LEU A 41 -20.53 2.22 24.19
N SER A 42 -19.88 3.37 24.33
CA SER A 42 -18.96 3.65 25.44
C SER A 42 -19.60 3.50 26.81
N GLU A 43 -20.82 4.01 27.00
CA GLU A 43 -21.55 3.92 28.27
C GLU A 43 -21.83 2.45 28.64
N THR A 44 -22.39 1.67 27.71
CA THR A 44 -22.66 0.23 27.91
C THR A 44 -21.40 -0.59 28.15
N ILE A 45 -20.29 -0.24 27.50
CA ILE A 45 -19.01 -0.92 27.68
C ILE A 45 -18.39 -0.57 29.04
N GLN A 46 -18.52 0.68 29.50
CA GLN A 46 -18.00 1.12 30.79
C GLN A 46 -18.78 0.51 31.96
N GLU A 47 -20.09 0.34 31.81
CA GLU A 47 -20.94 -0.31 32.81
C GLU A 47 -20.61 -1.81 32.99
N ASN A 48 -20.24 -2.50 31.92
CA ASN A 48 -19.83 -3.91 31.98
C ASN A 48 -18.61 -4.20 31.08
N PRO A 49 -17.39 -3.91 31.54
CA PRO A 49 -16.18 -3.99 30.72
C PRO A 49 -15.79 -5.42 30.32
N PHE A 50 -16.29 -6.43 31.03
CA PHE A 50 -16.10 -7.84 30.71
C PHE A 50 -17.35 -8.49 30.10
N GLY A 51 -18.38 -7.68 29.82
CA GLY A 51 -19.59 -8.13 29.17
C GLY A 51 -19.37 -8.52 27.70
N LEU A 52 -20.28 -9.32 27.17
CA LEU A 52 -20.25 -9.79 25.79
C LEU A 52 -20.14 -8.63 24.78
N THR A 53 -20.82 -7.52 25.03
CA THR A 53 -20.77 -6.31 24.18
C THR A 53 -19.37 -5.71 24.10
N ALA A 54 -18.66 -5.60 25.23
CA ALA A 54 -17.29 -5.08 25.28
C ALA A 54 -16.33 -6.00 24.54
N ILE A 55 -16.43 -7.32 24.77
CA ILE A 55 -15.61 -8.32 24.11
C ILE A 55 -15.81 -8.27 22.59
N LEU A 56 -17.07 -8.26 22.12
CA LEU A 56 -17.39 -8.19 20.70
C LEU A 56 -16.90 -6.88 20.07
N PHE A 57 -17.04 -5.76 20.78
CA PHE A 57 -16.54 -4.47 20.32
C PHE A 57 -15.02 -4.54 20.08
N PHE A 58 -14.22 -4.87 21.09
CA PHE A 58 -12.76 -4.90 20.95
C PHE A 58 -12.27 -5.97 19.96
N ALA A 59 -12.93 -7.13 19.91
CA ALA A 59 -12.63 -8.16 18.93
C ALA A 59 -12.87 -7.67 17.49
N SER A 60 -14.01 -7.00 17.25
CA SER A 60 -14.32 -6.44 15.93
C SER A 60 -13.33 -5.36 15.49
N GLN A 61 -12.91 -4.47 16.41
CA GLN A 61 -11.91 -3.44 16.12
C GLN A 61 -10.55 -4.06 15.78
N SER A 62 -10.14 -5.10 16.52
CA SER A 62 -8.88 -5.79 16.29
C SER A 62 -8.87 -6.51 14.93
N ILE A 63 -9.95 -7.20 14.58
CA ILE A 63 -10.08 -7.88 13.28
C ILE A 63 -10.04 -6.87 12.13
N LEU A 64 -10.76 -5.74 12.27
CA LEU A 64 -10.78 -4.69 11.26
C LEU A 64 -9.38 -4.12 11.02
N LEU A 65 -8.62 -3.87 12.09
CA LEU A 65 -7.26 -3.35 12.04
C LEU A 65 -6.29 -4.35 11.39
N LEU A 66 -6.38 -5.64 11.74
CA LEU A 66 -5.56 -6.70 11.14
C LEU A 66 -5.85 -6.86 9.65
N LEU A 67 -7.12 -6.83 9.25
CA LEU A 67 -7.53 -6.93 7.85
C LEU A 67 -7.05 -5.72 7.04
N PHE A 68 -7.14 -4.52 7.62
CA PHE A 68 -6.61 -3.31 6.99
C PHE A 68 -5.08 -3.38 6.83
N LEU A 69 -4.35 -3.79 7.85
CA LEU A 69 -2.90 -3.95 7.79
C LEU A 69 -2.49 -4.98 6.72
N TYR A 70 -3.21 -6.10 6.63
CA TYR A 70 -2.98 -7.10 5.60
C TYR A 70 -3.17 -6.52 4.19
N VAL A 71 -4.25 -5.77 3.95
CA VAL A 71 -4.51 -5.13 2.65
C VAL A 71 -3.45 -4.09 2.31
N ALA A 72 -3.01 -3.30 3.31
CA ALA A 72 -1.95 -2.32 3.14
C ALA A 72 -0.62 -2.99 2.77
N LEU A 73 -0.23 -4.07 3.45
CA LEU A 73 1.02 -4.78 3.20
C LEU A 73 1.04 -5.50 1.84
N VAL A 74 -0.05 -6.18 1.46
CA VAL A 74 -0.11 -6.95 0.21
C VAL A 74 -0.08 -6.05 -1.04
N GLY A 75 -0.45 -4.78 -0.90
CA GLY A 75 -0.45 -3.86 -2.04
C GLY A 75 0.91 -3.22 -2.36
N PHE A 76 1.89 -3.32 -1.45
CA PHE A 76 3.28 -2.92 -1.73
C PHE A 76 4.02 -4.04 -2.45
N SER A 77 4.39 -3.81 -3.71
CA SER A 77 5.23 -4.70 -4.52
C SER A 77 6.59 -4.02 -4.73
N THR A 78 7.48 -4.15 -3.75
CA THR A 78 8.75 -3.42 -3.66
C THR A 78 9.95 -4.08 -4.36
N GLU A 79 9.79 -5.18 -5.10
CA GLU A 79 10.93 -5.84 -5.75
C GLU A 79 11.13 -5.39 -7.20
N MET A 80 11.57 -4.13 -7.41
CA MET A 80 12.25 -3.77 -8.65
C MET A 80 13.73 -4.19 -8.53
N ARG A 81 14.16 -5.15 -9.35
CA ARG A 81 15.57 -5.52 -9.49
C ARG A 81 16.12 -4.96 -10.78
N ILE A 82 17.16 -4.15 -10.66
CA ILE A 82 17.92 -3.67 -11.82
C ILE A 82 19.23 -4.45 -11.84
N SER A 83 19.48 -5.17 -12.93
CA SER A 83 20.70 -5.93 -13.15
C SER A 83 21.39 -5.43 -14.41
N ILE A 84 22.66 -5.08 -14.30
CA ILE A 84 23.49 -4.64 -15.43
C ILE A 84 24.25 -5.85 -15.95
N THR A 85 24.15 -6.14 -17.24
CA THR A 85 24.88 -7.23 -17.91
C THR A 85 25.76 -6.67 -19.03
N SER A 86 26.62 -7.52 -19.60
CA SER A 86 27.44 -7.17 -20.76
C SER A 86 26.61 -6.82 -22.00
N GLU A 87 25.34 -7.25 -22.07
CA GLU A 87 24.47 -7.05 -23.23
C GLU A 87 23.47 -5.89 -23.06
N GLY A 88 23.25 -5.41 -21.83
CA GLY A 88 22.34 -4.30 -21.57
C GLY A 88 21.99 -4.10 -20.10
N VAL A 89 20.90 -3.37 -19.88
CA VAL A 89 20.28 -3.19 -18.56
C VAL A 89 19.00 -4.01 -18.50
N ILE A 90 18.91 -4.90 -17.53
CA ILE A 90 17.71 -5.70 -17.25
C ILE A 90 16.97 -5.04 -16.10
N VAL A 91 15.75 -4.59 -16.35
CA VAL A 91 14.83 -4.10 -15.33
C VAL A 91 13.77 -5.17 -15.11
N ALA A 92 13.81 -5.80 -13.95
CA ALA A 92 12.85 -6.81 -13.53
C ALA A 92 11.92 -6.22 -12.47
N VAL A 93 10.63 -6.20 -12.80
CA VAL A 93 9.51 -5.88 -11.91
C VAL A 93 8.69 -7.16 -11.73
N PRO A 94 7.98 -7.39 -10.61
CA PRO A 94 7.27 -8.65 -10.42
C PRO A 94 6.24 -8.89 -11.54
N GLY A 95 6.49 -9.93 -12.35
CA GLY A 95 5.65 -10.31 -13.50
C GLY A 95 6.01 -9.65 -14.84
N ARG A 96 7.02 -8.78 -14.92
CA ARG A 96 7.54 -8.20 -16.17
C ARG A 96 9.06 -8.02 -16.11
N SER A 97 9.76 -8.55 -17.11
CA SER A 97 11.18 -8.29 -17.33
C SER A 97 11.35 -7.57 -18.65
N HIS A 98 12.10 -6.48 -18.66
CA HIS A 98 12.48 -5.79 -19.88
C HIS A 98 14.00 -5.64 -19.94
N THR A 99 14.56 -6.00 -21.08
CA THR A 99 15.99 -5.85 -21.35
C THR A 99 16.19 -4.71 -22.34
N TYR A 100 16.86 -3.66 -21.90
CA TYR A 100 17.28 -2.56 -22.76
C TYR A 100 18.70 -2.86 -23.27
N THR A 101 18.84 -3.07 -24.58
CA THR A 101 20.14 -3.35 -25.22
C THR A 101 20.95 -2.06 -25.36
N TRP A 102 22.27 -2.13 -25.20
CA TRP A 102 23.15 -0.93 -25.25
C TRP A 102 23.01 -0.09 -26.53
N GLY A 103 22.66 -0.70 -27.67
CA GLY A 103 22.45 0.02 -28.94
C GLY A 103 21.22 0.93 -28.99
N VAL A 104 20.27 0.78 -28.05
CA VAL A 104 19.06 1.62 -27.94
C VAL A 104 19.22 2.67 -26.84
N ILE A 105 20.22 2.49 -25.98
CA ILE A 105 20.48 3.31 -24.82
C ILE A 105 21.45 4.44 -25.23
N GLY A 106 20.92 5.63 -25.51
CA GLY A 106 21.74 6.80 -25.80
C GLY A 106 22.45 7.35 -24.55
N GLU A 107 21.76 7.36 -23.41
CA GLU A 107 22.29 7.83 -22.12
C GLU A 107 21.43 7.21 -20.99
N VAL A 108 22.07 6.61 -19.96
CA VAL A 108 21.37 6.18 -18.72
C VAL A 108 21.88 7.03 -17.59
N SER A 109 21.06 7.97 -17.12
CA SER A 109 21.29 8.63 -15.85
C SER A 109 20.60 7.80 -14.75
N ILE A 110 21.40 7.17 -13.90
CA ILE A 110 20.90 6.63 -12.63
C ILE A 110 20.72 7.83 -11.71
N ILE A 111 19.48 8.29 -11.56
CA ILE A 111 19.15 9.38 -10.65
C ILE A 111 18.74 8.73 -9.33
N ASP A 112 19.40 9.14 -8.25
CA ASP A 112 19.03 8.71 -6.91
C ASP A 112 17.58 9.10 -6.62
N ALA A 113 16.81 8.20 -5.99
CA ALA A 113 15.38 8.42 -5.76
C ALA A 113 15.13 9.71 -4.94
N ASP A 114 16.05 10.02 -4.02
CA ASP A 114 16.04 11.23 -3.19
C ASP A 114 16.27 12.52 -3.99
N VAL A 115 16.93 12.42 -5.15
CA VAL A 115 17.18 13.55 -6.06
C VAL A 115 16.00 13.74 -7.02
N TYR A 116 15.39 12.65 -7.48
CA TYR A 116 14.23 12.71 -8.38
C TYR A 116 13.00 13.35 -7.72
N GLN A 117 12.74 13.09 -6.44
CA GLN A 117 11.61 13.67 -5.71
C GLN A 117 11.66 15.20 -5.55
N LYS A 118 12.80 15.84 -5.79
CA LYS A 118 12.99 17.29 -5.68
C LYS A 118 12.75 18.06 -6.99
N HIS A 119 12.36 17.38 -8.07
CA HIS A 119 12.00 17.97 -9.37
C HIS A 119 10.55 17.63 -9.73
#